data_AF-A0A7S1GN72-F1
#
_entry.id   AF-A0A7S1GN72-F1
#
_cell.length_a   1.000
_cell.length_b   1.000
_cell.length_c   1.000
_cell.angle_alpha   90.00
_cell.angle_beta   90.00
_cell.angle_gamma   90.00
#
_symmetry.space_group_name_H-M   'P 1'
#
loop_
_entity.id
_entity.type
_entity.pdbx_description
1 polymer ?
#
loop_
_entity_poly.entity_id
_entity_poly.type
_entity_poly.pdbx_seq_one_letter_code
_entity_poly.pdbx_strand_id
1 'polypeptide(L)'
;AEGGTYESCDPQVMEKACRYMAGWKLAGNGINVSRFAARGGPEGATNSRKSFGAPLADPYANPDDNVRPHVDAALRVVCEALLDTNNNNDYKQHQATLQAAVPDEYIEGVQSSLAYLRDRVGVPRDLPLAAARYLRAYLNWGIDALGDNKK
;
A
#
# COMPACT_ATOMS: atom_id res chain seq x y z
N ALA A 1 12.14 11.43 -31.75
CA ALA A 1 11.46 11.03 -30.50
C ALA A 1 9.98 10.90 -30.84
N GLU A 2 9.59 9.75 -31.40
CA GLU A 2 8.19 9.49 -31.73
C GLU A 2 7.41 9.28 -30.43
N GLY A 3 6.22 9.88 -30.38
CA GLY A 3 5.42 10.01 -29.17
C GLY A 3 4.91 8.67 -28.68
N GLY A 4 5.44 8.20 -27.56
CA GLY A 4 4.86 7.10 -26.80
C GLY A 4 3.59 7.58 -26.10
N THR A 5 2.46 7.57 -26.80
CA THR A 5 1.15 7.60 -26.14
C THR A 5 0.93 6.26 -25.43
N TYR A 6 0.17 6.25 -24.33
CA TYR A 6 -0.17 5.02 -23.60
C TYR A 6 -0.86 3.97 -24.49
N GLU A 7 -1.45 4.39 -25.61
CA GLU A 7 -2.23 3.56 -26.55
C GLU A 7 -1.36 2.62 -27.39
N SER A 8 -0.09 2.94 -27.62
CA SER A 8 0.82 2.15 -28.46
C SER A 8 1.89 1.39 -27.68
N CYS A 9 1.87 1.48 -26.33
CA CYS A 9 2.87 0.82 -25.49
C CYS A 9 2.57 -0.67 -25.34
N ASP A 10 3.63 -1.49 -25.35
CA ASP A 10 3.55 -2.89 -24.97
C ASP A 10 2.96 -3.02 -23.55
N PRO A 11 1.81 -3.72 -23.38
CA PRO A 11 1.15 -3.87 -22.10
C PRO A 11 2.05 -4.45 -20.99
N GLN A 12 2.94 -5.39 -21.32
CA GLN A 12 3.83 -6.01 -20.34
C GLN A 12 4.90 -5.04 -19.85
N VAL A 13 5.45 -4.25 -20.77
CA VAL A 13 6.42 -3.19 -20.44
C VAL A 13 5.76 -2.10 -19.60
N MET A 14 4.52 -1.71 -19.95
CA MET A 14 3.75 -0.73 -19.20
C MET A 14 3.38 -1.22 -17.80
N GLU A 15 2.94 -2.48 -17.66
CA GLU A 15 2.70 -3.11 -16.36
C GLU A 15 3.95 -3.04 -15.48
N LYS A 16 5.08 -3.51 -16.02
CA LYS A 16 6.36 -3.52 -15.32
C LYS A 16 6.71 -2.10 -14.85
N ALA A 17 6.71 -1.13 -15.76
CA ALA A 17 7.00 0.26 -15.45
C ALA A 17 6.08 0.83 -14.35
N CYS A 18 4.78 0.57 -14.42
CA CYS A 18 3.82 1.04 -13.43
C CYS A 18 4.03 0.43 -12.04
N ARG A 19 4.32 -0.88 -11.99
CA ARG A 19 4.63 -1.60 -10.74
C ARG A 19 5.94 -1.11 -10.13
N TYR A 20 6.99 -0.93 -10.93
CA TYR A 20 8.25 -0.34 -10.47
C TYR A 20 8.07 1.07 -9.93
N MET A 21 7.29 1.93 -10.60
CA MET A 21 7.02 3.28 -10.13
C MET A 21 6.29 3.28 -8.78
N ALA A 22 5.29 2.41 -8.62
CA ALA A 22 4.59 2.24 -7.35
C ALA A 22 5.53 1.76 -6.23
N GLY A 23 6.31 0.70 -6.49
CA GLY A 23 7.28 0.16 -5.54
C GLY A 23 8.36 1.18 -5.16
N TRP A 24 8.91 1.90 -6.14
CA TRP A 24 9.92 2.93 -5.89
C TRP A 24 9.38 4.09 -5.05
N LYS A 25 8.14 4.51 -5.29
CA LYS A 25 7.49 5.55 -4.49
C LYS A 25 7.27 5.11 -3.04
N LEU A 26 6.90 3.84 -2.84
CA LEU A 26 6.72 3.25 -1.52
C LEU A 26 8.05 3.13 -0.77
N ALA A 27 9.08 2.55 -1.41
CA ALA A 27 10.40 2.36 -0.83
C ALA A 27 11.13 3.69 -0.53
N GLY A 28 11.03 4.66 -1.44
CA GLY A 28 11.72 5.95 -1.32
C GLY A 28 11.24 6.84 -0.17
N ASN A 29 10.08 6.54 0.42
CA ASN A 29 9.51 7.31 1.53
C ASN A 29 8.93 6.40 2.63
N GLY A 30 9.44 5.17 2.77
CA GLY A 30 8.84 4.11 3.57
C GLY A 30 8.46 4.52 4.99
N ILE A 31 9.37 5.19 5.73
CA ILE A 31 9.14 5.64 7.11
C ILE A 31 7.93 6.57 7.22
N ASN A 32 7.80 7.53 6.31
CA ASN A 32 6.69 8.47 6.35
C ASN A 32 5.39 7.82 5.84
N VAL A 33 5.49 6.89 4.90
CA VAL A 33 4.33 6.14 4.40
C VAL A 33 3.79 5.19 5.48
N SER A 34 4.66 4.45 6.19
CA SER A 34 4.23 3.58 7.29
C SER A 34 3.65 4.39 8.46
N ARG A 35 4.26 5.54 8.80
CA ARG A 35 3.67 6.49 9.75
C ARG A 35 2.32 7.03 9.28
N PHE A 36 2.15 7.35 8.00
CA PHE A 36 0.87 7.81 7.48
C PHE A 36 -0.20 6.71 7.48
N ALA A 37 0.16 5.50 7.05
CA ALA A 37 -0.72 4.33 7.01
C ALA A 37 -1.20 3.96 8.42
N ALA A 38 -0.31 3.98 9.41
CA ALA A 38 -0.62 3.66 10.81
C ALA A 38 -1.68 4.58 11.46
N ARG A 39 -2.08 5.68 10.81
CA ARG A 39 -3.25 6.48 11.23
C ARG A 39 -4.58 5.73 11.14
N GLY A 40 -4.62 4.67 10.32
CA GLY A 40 -5.76 3.76 10.24
C GLY A 40 -5.78 2.67 11.30
N GLY A 41 -4.77 2.58 12.16
CA GLY A 41 -4.71 1.61 13.26
C GLY A 41 -5.79 1.83 14.34
N PRO A 42 -6.01 0.87 15.24
CA PRO A 42 -7.04 0.93 16.27
C PRO A 42 -6.86 2.11 17.23
N GLU A 43 -5.62 2.48 17.56
CA GLU A 43 -5.32 3.68 18.38
C GLU A 43 -5.06 4.92 17.51
N GLY A 44 -5.23 4.80 16.19
CA GLY A 44 -5.14 5.89 15.24
C GLY A 44 -6.30 6.86 15.41
N ALA A 45 -6.03 8.16 15.35
CA ALA A 45 -7.06 9.17 15.48
C ALA A 45 -7.59 9.59 14.11
N THR A 46 -8.78 9.13 13.71
CA THR A 46 -9.55 9.82 12.67
C THR A 46 -9.95 11.20 13.19
N ASN A 47 -9.76 12.23 12.38
CA ASN A 47 -9.81 13.64 12.75
C ASN A 47 -11.00 14.00 13.68
N SER A 48 -10.72 14.30 14.95
CA SER A 48 -11.73 14.69 15.95
C SER A 48 -12.22 16.13 15.78
N ARG A 49 -11.62 16.90 14.86
CA ARG A 49 -12.01 18.29 14.53
C ARG A 49 -12.57 18.37 13.12
N LYS A 50 -13.66 19.16 12.99
CA LYS A 50 -14.39 19.56 11.76
C LYS A 50 -14.01 18.79 10.50
N SER A 51 -14.96 18.03 9.94
CA SER A 51 -14.85 17.50 8.59
C SER A 51 -14.40 18.61 7.64
N PHE A 52 -13.23 18.42 7.03
CA PHE A 52 -12.83 19.26 5.91
C PHE A 52 -13.77 18.95 4.74
N GLY A 53 -13.90 19.89 3.79
CA GLY A 53 -14.71 19.68 2.58
C GLY A 53 -14.27 18.45 1.74
N ALA A 54 -13.08 17.90 2.01
CA ALA A 54 -12.58 16.65 1.45
C ALA A 54 -12.63 15.53 2.51
N PRO A 55 -13.53 14.52 2.37
CA PRO A 55 -13.74 13.46 3.38
C PRO A 55 -12.51 12.61 3.72
N LEU A 56 -11.51 12.56 2.84
CA LEU A 56 -10.29 11.77 3.02
C LEU A 56 -9.09 12.60 3.51
N ALA A 57 -9.28 13.90 3.75
CA ALA A 57 -8.21 14.78 4.22
C ALA A 57 -8.07 14.70 5.74
N ASP A 58 -6.93 14.19 6.19
CA ASP A 58 -6.64 13.96 7.61
C ASP A 58 -5.34 14.66 8.06
N PRO A 59 -5.30 16.00 8.10
CA PRO A 59 -4.08 16.74 8.44
C PRO A 59 -3.67 16.58 9.92
N TYR A 60 -4.60 16.24 10.80
CA TYR A 60 -4.38 16.14 12.25
C TYR A 60 -4.42 14.70 12.79
N ALA A 61 -4.53 13.70 11.92
CA ALA A 61 -4.55 12.31 12.33
C ALA A 61 -3.18 11.89 12.87
N ASN A 62 -3.18 11.35 14.09
CA ASN A 62 -1.99 10.79 14.71
C ASN A 62 -1.85 9.31 14.32
N PRO A 63 -0.62 8.84 14.07
CA PRO A 63 -0.37 7.42 13.87
C PRO A 63 -0.62 6.64 15.16
N ASP A 64 -1.06 5.39 15.01
CA ASP A 64 -0.89 4.36 16.02
C ASP A 64 0.58 3.90 16.01
N ASP A 65 1.37 4.35 16.99
CA ASP A 65 2.80 4.04 17.05
C ASP A 65 3.07 2.58 17.48
N ASN A 66 2.08 1.88 18.08
CA ASN A 66 2.18 0.48 18.46
C ASN A 66 2.07 -0.44 17.25
N VAL A 67 1.14 -0.18 16.32
CA VAL A 67 0.98 -0.97 15.10
C VAL A 67 2.02 -0.63 14.02
N ARG A 68 2.60 0.58 14.07
CA ARG A 68 3.47 1.13 13.02
C ARG A 68 4.62 0.20 12.59
N PRO A 69 5.37 -0.48 13.49
CA PRO A 69 6.44 -1.38 13.06
C PRO A 69 5.94 -2.53 12.18
N HIS A 70 4.75 -3.06 12.48
CA HIS A 70 4.12 -4.14 11.72
C HIS A 70 3.56 -3.65 10.38
N VAL A 71 3.04 -2.41 10.34
CA VAL A 71 2.65 -1.75 9.09
C VAL A 71 3.86 -1.53 8.19
N ASP A 72 5.01 -1.10 8.74
CA ASP A 72 6.25 -0.95 7.97
C ASP A 72 6.71 -2.29 7.38
N ALA A 73 6.71 -3.35 8.19
CA ALA A 73 7.07 -4.70 7.75
C ALA A 73 6.14 -5.18 6.62
N ALA A 74 4.82 -5.05 6.79
CA ALA A 74 3.84 -5.42 5.77
C ALA A 74 4.03 -4.62 4.46
N LEU A 75 4.27 -3.31 4.54
CA LEU A 75 4.50 -2.47 3.37
C LEU A 75 5.79 -2.84 2.61
N ARG A 76 6.83 -3.32 3.31
CA ARG A 76 8.03 -3.85 2.64
C ARG A 76 7.72 -5.08 1.83
N VAL A 77 6.95 -6.03 2.37
CA VAL A 77 6.54 -7.24 1.62
C VAL A 77 5.64 -6.87 0.43
N VAL A 78 4.72 -5.93 0.60
CA VAL A 78 3.91 -5.39 -0.51
C VAL A 78 4.80 -4.75 -1.58
N CYS A 79 5.85 -4.03 -1.17
CA CYS A 79 6.83 -3.45 -2.10
C CYS A 79 7.62 -4.53 -2.84
N GLU A 80 8.05 -5.59 -2.15
CA GLU A 80 8.74 -6.73 -2.76
C GLU A 80 7.84 -7.41 -3.80
N ALA A 81 6.58 -7.68 -3.46
CA ALA A 81 5.60 -8.25 -4.38
C ALA A 81 5.34 -7.34 -5.60
N LEU A 82 5.30 -6.01 -5.42
CA LEU A 82 5.20 -5.05 -6.53
C LEU A 82 6.40 -5.15 -7.47
N LEU A 83 7.62 -5.24 -6.92
CA LEU A 83 8.87 -5.26 -7.68
C LEU A 83 9.18 -6.62 -8.30
N ASP A 84 8.55 -7.69 -7.81
CA ASP A 84 8.66 -9.05 -8.36
C ASP A 84 7.86 -9.21 -9.66
N THR A 85 8.38 -8.59 -10.71
CA THR A 85 7.77 -8.55 -12.05
C THR A 85 8.20 -9.70 -12.96
N ASN A 86 9.12 -10.56 -12.50
CA ASN A 86 9.67 -11.66 -13.30
C ASN A 86 9.11 -13.02 -12.88
N ASN A 87 8.63 -13.17 -11.64
CA ASN A 87 7.98 -14.39 -11.22
C ASN A 87 6.54 -14.42 -11.75
N ASN A 88 6.13 -15.56 -12.30
CA ASN A 88 4.77 -15.83 -12.79
C ASN A 88 3.75 -15.86 -11.64
N ASN A 89 3.65 -14.78 -10.87
CA ASN A 89 2.64 -14.63 -9.82
C ASN A 89 2.69 -15.73 -8.76
N ASP A 90 3.90 -16.16 -8.35
CA ASP A 90 4.04 -16.99 -7.14
C ASP A 90 3.83 -16.13 -5.88
N TYR A 91 2.58 -15.71 -5.70
CA TYR A 91 2.14 -14.91 -4.56
C TYR A 91 2.24 -15.69 -3.25
N LYS A 92 2.42 -17.01 -3.28
CA LYS A 92 2.47 -17.84 -2.08
C LYS A 92 3.68 -17.53 -1.23
N GLN A 93 4.84 -17.28 -1.86
CA GLN A 93 6.03 -16.90 -1.12
C GLN A 93 5.85 -15.55 -0.43
N HIS A 94 5.37 -14.54 -1.16
CA HIS A 94 5.12 -13.21 -0.59
C HIS A 94 4.01 -13.23 0.47
N GLN A 95 2.99 -14.07 0.30
CA GLN A 95 1.93 -14.28 1.30
C GLN A 95 2.50 -14.87 2.59
N ALA A 96 3.31 -15.93 2.50
CA ALA A 96 3.95 -16.54 3.67
C ALA A 96 4.88 -15.53 4.39
N THR A 97 5.66 -14.75 3.64
CA THR A 97 6.50 -13.68 4.21
C THR A 97 5.66 -12.62 4.91
N LEU A 98 4.55 -12.20 4.31
CA LEU A 98 3.64 -11.19 4.88
C LEU A 98 3.01 -11.68 6.17
N GLN A 99 2.52 -12.92 6.19
CA GLN A 99 1.92 -13.55 7.36
C GLN A 99 2.95 -13.75 8.49
N ALA A 100 4.19 -14.10 8.16
CA ALA A 100 5.26 -14.21 9.16
C ALA A 100 5.73 -12.84 9.71
N ALA A 101 5.57 -11.76 8.94
CA ALA A 101 6.00 -10.42 9.32
C ALA A 101 5.04 -9.70 10.28
N VAL A 102 3.78 -10.15 10.35
CA VAL A 102 2.71 -9.51 11.13
C VAL A 102 2.20 -10.50 12.18
N PRO A 103 2.42 -10.26 13.48
CA PRO A 103 1.86 -11.09 14.54
C PRO A 103 0.33 -11.07 14.53
N ASP A 104 -0.29 -12.17 14.94
CA ASP A 104 -1.74 -12.38 14.87
C ASP A 104 -2.54 -11.28 15.60
N GLU A 105 -2.02 -10.80 16.73
CA GLU A 105 -2.65 -9.74 17.52
C GLU A 105 -2.69 -8.37 16.81
N TYR A 106 -1.84 -8.15 15.81
CA TYR A 106 -1.76 -6.90 15.05
C TYR A 106 -2.42 -6.97 13.66
N ILE A 107 -2.92 -8.13 13.23
CA ILE A 107 -3.48 -8.33 11.89
C ILE A 107 -4.56 -7.29 11.57
N GLU A 108 -5.53 -7.10 12.46
CA GLU A 108 -6.66 -6.19 12.21
C GLU A 108 -6.19 -4.73 12.09
N GLY A 109 -5.25 -4.31 12.93
CA GLY A 109 -4.68 -2.97 12.90
C GLY A 109 -3.80 -2.71 11.67
N VAL A 110 -3.08 -3.74 11.19
CA VAL A 110 -2.34 -3.65 9.93
C VAL A 110 -3.30 -3.58 8.75
N GLN A 111 -4.34 -4.43 8.71
CA GLN A 111 -5.36 -4.40 7.65
C GLN A 111 -6.05 -3.04 7.55
N SER A 112 -6.47 -2.46 8.69
CA SER A 112 -7.08 -1.13 8.72
C SER A 112 -6.12 -0.03 8.28
N SER A 113 -4.84 -0.13 8.64
CA SER A 113 -3.77 0.79 8.20
C SER A 113 -3.48 0.71 6.70
N LEU A 114 -3.45 -0.50 6.12
CA LEU A 114 -3.28 -0.71 4.68
C LEU A 114 -4.48 -0.19 3.89
N ALA A 115 -5.70 -0.42 4.39
CA ALA A 115 -6.92 0.12 3.80
C ALA A 115 -6.93 1.65 3.85
N TYR A 116 -6.50 2.23 4.98
CA TYR A 116 -6.37 3.67 5.15
C TYR A 116 -5.44 4.29 4.12
N LEU A 117 -4.27 3.67 3.88
CA LEU A 117 -3.33 4.10 2.84
C LEU A 117 -3.93 3.96 1.43
N ARG A 118 -4.53 2.81 1.11
CA ARG A 118 -5.14 2.51 -0.21
C ARG A 118 -6.11 3.59 -0.64
N ASP A 119 -7.02 3.97 0.25
CA ASP A 119 -8.09 4.93 -0.04
C ASP A 119 -7.54 6.35 -0.21
N ARG A 120 -6.34 6.63 0.32
CA ARG A 120 -5.70 7.96 0.34
C ARG A 120 -4.53 8.12 -0.61
N VAL A 121 -4.25 7.13 -1.46
CA VAL A 121 -3.32 7.29 -2.59
C VAL A 121 -3.88 8.36 -3.53
N GLY A 122 -3.23 9.53 -3.62
CA GLY A 122 -3.67 10.66 -4.43
C GLY A 122 -3.19 10.58 -5.88
N VAL A 123 -4.10 10.86 -6.81
CA VAL A 123 -3.81 10.92 -8.26
C VAL A 123 -4.16 12.32 -8.77
N PRO A 124 -3.27 13.02 -9.52
CA PRO A 124 -1.92 12.61 -9.94
C PRO A 124 -0.81 12.95 -8.92
N ARG A 125 -1.16 13.50 -7.75
CA ARG A 125 -0.20 14.05 -6.77
C ARG A 125 0.88 13.07 -6.33
N ASP A 126 0.49 11.84 -5.97
CA ASP A 126 1.43 10.84 -5.45
C ASP A 126 1.95 9.93 -6.57
N LEU A 127 1.05 9.45 -7.43
CA LEU A 127 1.32 8.54 -8.55
C LEU A 127 0.41 8.85 -9.76
N PRO A 128 0.86 8.54 -10.99
CA PRO A 128 -0.02 8.44 -12.16
C PRO A 128 -1.10 7.37 -11.97
N LEU A 129 -2.23 7.52 -12.65
CA LEU A 129 -3.41 6.66 -12.48
C LEU A 129 -3.08 5.16 -12.60
N ALA A 130 -2.31 4.77 -13.62
CA ALA A 130 -1.97 3.36 -13.85
C ALA A 130 -1.13 2.77 -12.70
N ALA A 131 -0.07 3.46 -12.27
CA ALA A 131 0.75 3.04 -11.13
C ALA A 131 -0.04 3.02 -9.82
N ALA A 132 -0.91 4.00 -9.58
CA ALA A 132 -1.79 4.04 -8.41
C ALA A 132 -2.76 2.85 -8.37
N ARG A 133 -3.25 2.38 -9.52
CA ARG A 133 -4.10 1.18 -9.60
C ARG A 133 -3.33 -0.07 -9.15
N TYR A 134 -2.09 -0.25 -9.61
CA TYR A 134 -1.25 -1.36 -9.15
C TYR A 134 -0.99 -1.28 -7.65
N LEU A 135 -0.60 -0.12 -7.11
CA LEU A 135 -0.39 0.03 -5.67
C LEU A 135 -1.64 -0.35 -4.87
N ARG A 136 -2.81 0.15 -5.26
CA ARG A 136 -4.08 -0.18 -4.58
C ARG A 136 -4.43 -1.67 -4.68
N ALA A 137 -4.18 -2.31 -5.83
CA ALA A 137 -4.41 -3.73 -6.01
C ALA A 137 -3.52 -4.58 -5.08
N TYR A 138 -2.23 -4.24 -4.98
CA TYR A 138 -1.29 -4.94 -4.10
C TYR A 138 -1.56 -4.66 -2.62
N LEU A 139 -2.07 -3.47 -2.26
CA LEU A 139 -2.56 -3.20 -0.91
C LEU A 139 -3.79 -4.05 -0.56
N ASN A 140 -4.74 -4.21 -1.49
CA ASN A 140 -5.87 -5.13 -1.31
C ASN A 140 -5.42 -6.58 -1.15
N TRP A 141 -4.51 -7.04 -2.01
CA TRP A 141 -3.91 -8.37 -1.88
C TRP A 141 -3.29 -8.57 -0.49
N GLY A 142 -2.53 -7.59 0.02
CA GLY A 142 -1.96 -7.67 1.37
C GLY A 142 -3.01 -7.73 2.48
N ILE A 143 -4.11 -6.99 2.33
CA ILE A 143 -5.25 -7.06 3.28
C ILE A 143 -5.87 -8.45 3.27
N ASP A 144 -6.15 -9.01 2.10
CA ASP A 144 -6.78 -10.33 1.94
C ASP A 144 -5.87 -11.45 2.44
N ALA A 145 -4.58 -11.41 2.08
CA ALA A 145 -3.58 -12.40 2.48
C ALA A 145 -3.40 -12.50 4.00
N LEU A 146 -3.57 -11.40 4.74
CA LEU A 146 -3.58 -11.39 6.21
C LEU A 146 -4.89 -11.94 6.79
N GLY A 147 -6.01 -11.84 6.06
CA GLY A 147 -7.31 -12.33 6.50
C GLY A 147 -7.49 -13.85 6.34
N ASP A 148 -6.77 -14.46 5.39
CA ASP A 148 -6.90 -15.89 5.08
C ASP A 148 -6.40 -16.83 6.19
N ASN A 149 -5.59 -16.35 7.15
CA ASN A 149 -5.14 -17.15 8.31
C ASN A 149 -6.25 -17.46 9.34
N LYS A 150 -7.43 -16.82 9.23
CA LYS A 150 -8.55 -17.01 10.16
C LYS A 150 -9.57 -18.09 9.71
N LYS A 151 -9.33 -18.79 8.61
CA LYS A 151 -10.23 -19.84 8.07
C LYS A 151 -9.79 -21.25 8.41
#